data_AF-A0A6P4ARL2-F1
#
_entry.id   AF-A0A6P4ARL2-F1
#
_cell.length_a   1.000
_cell.length_b   1.000
_cell.length_c   1.000
_cell.angle_alpha   90.00
_cell.angle_beta   90.00
_cell.angle_gamma   90.00
#
_symmetry.space_group_name_H-M   'P 1'
#
loop_
_entity.id
_entity.type
_entity.pdbx_description
1 polymer ?
#
loop_
_entity_poly.entity_id
_entity_poly.type
_entity_poly.pdbx_seq_one_letter_code
_entity_poly.pdbx_strand_id
1 'polypeptide(L)'
;MGMSSPSMQPPLLHIKSLPIRCQHFQQRSSFSSSFFPIFPKSTTTTTTKTLILNPIPRKPSNSNKLATMPQAANHVQAAVSEVLKLIQTSPPTWKSALLSNVLIFVAGYRILVSGLSLSGIAAAFLLGTLTWRAFALPGFLLVATYFVIGTGATKVKMAQKEAQGVAEKRKGRRGPGSVIGSSTAGCVCAFLSIFGVGGEAYYRLWQLGFVASFCTKLSDTVSSEIGKAYGKTTYLVTTLKVVPRGTEGAVSLEGTFAGLLASISLASVGCLMGQINASEAIICVIASQIANLGESIIGAALQEKEGFRWLNNDAVNVINISMGSIIAVLMQQFVLQNWRM
;
A
#
# COMPACT_ATOMS: atom_id res chain seq x y z
N MET A 1 -43.03 18.79 64.37
CA MET A 1 -43.10 19.09 62.93
C MET A 1 -41.85 18.47 62.32
N GLY A 2 -41.89 17.57 61.33
CA GLY A 2 -42.90 17.35 60.29
C GLY A 2 -42.42 18.05 59.00
N MET A 3 -42.29 17.40 57.83
CA MET A 3 -42.73 16.05 57.42
C MET A 3 -41.67 15.35 56.55
N SER A 4 -41.74 14.02 56.43
CA SER A 4 -40.98 13.20 55.48
C SER A 4 -41.78 12.96 54.18
N SER A 5 -41.11 13.02 53.01
CA SER A 5 -41.60 12.62 51.67
C SER A 5 -40.47 12.81 50.62
N PRO A 6 -40.50 12.16 49.45
CA PRO A 6 -40.27 10.72 49.32
C PRO A 6 -39.21 10.38 48.24
N SER A 7 -38.92 9.09 48.07
CA SER A 7 -38.07 8.58 46.99
C SER A 7 -38.76 8.59 45.63
N MET A 8 -37.99 8.76 44.55
CA MET A 8 -38.42 8.49 43.17
C MET A 8 -37.37 7.65 42.45
N GLN A 9 -37.73 6.40 42.13
CA GLN A 9 -36.99 5.54 41.20
C GLN A 9 -37.60 5.68 39.78
N PRO A 10 -36.80 5.67 38.71
CA PRO A 10 -37.33 5.53 37.36
C PRO A 10 -37.92 4.11 37.14
N PRO A 11 -38.97 3.96 36.32
CA PRO A 11 -39.74 2.72 36.25
C PRO A 11 -39.01 1.58 35.51
N LEU A 12 -39.10 0.37 36.09
CA LEU A 12 -38.67 -0.88 35.46
C LEU A 12 -39.65 -1.30 34.35
N LEU A 13 -39.25 -1.15 33.08
CA LEU A 13 -40.01 -1.64 31.93
C LEU A 13 -39.82 -3.16 31.77
N HIS A 14 -40.69 -3.92 32.41
CA HIS A 14 -40.65 -5.38 32.48
C HIS A 14 -41.20 -6.01 31.18
N ILE A 15 -40.32 -6.38 30.24
CA ILE A 15 -40.70 -7.15 29.04
C ILE A 15 -40.31 -8.63 29.23
N LYS A 16 -41.32 -9.50 29.40
CA LYS A 16 -41.17 -10.96 29.52
C LYS A 16 -42.27 -11.72 28.76
N SER A 17 -42.01 -12.05 27.49
CA SER A 17 -42.58 -13.18 26.72
C SER A 17 -42.20 -13.03 25.23
N LEU A 18 -42.13 -14.06 24.39
CA LEU A 18 -41.87 -15.51 24.50
C LEU A 18 -41.29 -15.94 23.12
N PRO A 19 -40.57 -17.06 22.97
CA PRO A 19 -39.93 -17.41 21.69
C PRO A 19 -40.92 -18.02 20.69
N ILE A 20 -40.89 -17.57 19.43
CA ILE A 20 -41.60 -18.24 18.32
C ILE A 20 -40.69 -19.28 17.68
N ARG A 21 -41.15 -20.54 17.62
CA ARG A 21 -40.40 -21.69 17.10
C ARG A 21 -41.28 -22.56 16.19
N CYS A 22 -41.13 -22.37 14.88
CA CYS A 22 -41.52 -23.31 13.82
C CYS A 22 -40.39 -23.24 12.76
N GLN A 23 -39.52 -24.22 12.49
CA GLN A 23 -39.59 -25.69 12.47
C GLN A 23 -40.19 -26.25 11.17
N HIS A 24 -39.43 -27.16 10.54
CA HIS A 24 -39.71 -27.96 9.32
C HIS A 24 -39.99 -27.22 7.99
N PHE A 25 -39.01 -27.29 7.09
CA PHE A 25 -39.06 -28.37 6.10
C PHE A 25 -37.66 -28.96 5.86
N GLN A 26 -37.59 -30.28 5.62
CA GLN A 26 -36.34 -31.02 5.46
C GLN A 26 -36.61 -32.21 4.55
N GLN A 27 -35.97 -32.26 3.38
CA GLN A 27 -35.96 -33.48 2.57
C GLN A 27 -34.63 -33.66 1.83
N ARG A 28 -33.93 -34.73 2.20
CA ARG A 28 -32.88 -35.35 1.37
C ARG A 28 -33.56 -36.24 0.33
N SER A 29 -32.95 -36.39 -0.83
CA SER A 29 -32.89 -37.68 -1.53
C SER A 29 -31.76 -37.68 -2.56
N SER A 30 -30.80 -38.60 -2.40
CA SER A 30 -29.78 -38.92 -3.40
C SER A 30 -30.21 -40.13 -4.21
N PHE A 31 -30.09 -40.11 -5.53
CA PHE A 31 -30.01 -41.26 -6.48
C PHE A 31 -29.78 -40.65 -7.88
N SER A 32 -29.15 -41.27 -8.88
CA SER A 32 -28.02 -42.22 -8.99
C SER A 32 -27.71 -42.40 -10.49
N SER A 33 -26.49 -42.84 -10.84
CA SER A 33 -26.15 -43.64 -12.04
C SER A 33 -26.76 -43.31 -13.43
N SER A 34 -25.88 -42.91 -14.34
CA SER A 34 -25.61 -43.55 -15.66
C SER A 34 -26.77 -44.02 -16.57
N PHE A 35 -26.75 -43.66 -17.86
CA PHE A 35 -26.56 -44.61 -19.00
C PHE A 35 -26.60 -43.90 -20.39
N PHE A 36 -25.76 -44.38 -21.30
CA PHE A 36 -25.83 -44.26 -22.78
C PHE A 36 -26.29 -45.65 -23.34
N PRO A 37 -26.47 -45.93 -24.65
CA PRO A 37 -26.51 -45.10 -25.89
C PRO A 37 -27.69 -45.52 -26.85
N ILE A 38 -27.53 -45.28 -28.18
CA ILE A 38 -28.03 -46.06 -29.36
C ILE A 38 -29.17 -45.45 -30.24
N PHE A 39 -28.97 -45.58 -31.57
CA PHE A 39 -29.85 -45.25 -32.71
C PHE A 39 -30.73 -46.44 -33.15
N PRO A 40 -31.89 -46.20 -33.78
CA PRO A 40 -32.03 -46.40 -35.25
C PRO A 40 -32.82 -45.22 -35.91
N LYS A 41 -32.78 -44.91 -37.22
CA LYS A 41 -33.12 -45.67 -38.47
C LYS A 41 -34.57 -46.22 -38.46
N SER A 42 -35.39 -46.15 -39.52
CA SER A 42 -35.14 -45.80 -40.94
C SER A 42 -36.45 -45.35 -41.68
N THR A 43 -36.31 -44.69 -42.85
CA THR A 43 -37.11 -44.77 -44.13
C THR A 43 -38.66 -44.90 -44.07
N THR A 44 -39.51 -44.31 -44.93
CA THR A 44 -39.57 -44.26 -46.42
C THR A 44 -40.59 -43.12 -46.82
N THR A 45 -41.02 -42.76 -48.06
CA THR A 45 -41.14 -43.44 -49.38
C THR A 45 -41.02 -42.49 -50.59
N THR A 46 -40.54 -43.06 -51.69
CA THR A 46 -40.42 -42.65 -53.11
C THR A 46 -41.67 -42.08 -53.82
N THR A 47 -41.46 -41.19 -54.82
CA THR A 47 -42.06 -41.23 -56.19
C THR A 47 -41.24 -40.36 -57.16
N THR A 48 -41.14 -40.74 -58.44
CA THR A 48 -40.21 -40.17 -59.44
C THR A 48 -40.92 -39.65 -60.70
N LYS A 49 -40.56 -38.45 -61.20
CA LYS A 49 -40.56 -37.98 -62.62
C LYS A 49 -40.28 -36.45 -62.68
N THR A 50 -39.81 -35.79 -63.76
CA THR A 50 -38.88 -36.13 -64.87
C THR A 50 -38.54 -34.84 -65.67
N LEU A 51 -37.26 -34.63 -66.00
CA LEU A 51 -36.66 -33.71 -67.03
C LEU A 51 -36.75 -32.16 -66.92
N ILE A 52 -35.58 -31.56 -67.19
CA ILE A 52 -35.28 -30.25 -67.84
C ILE A 52 -35.71 -28.93 -67.16
N LEU A 53 -34.70 -28.16 -66.72
CA LEU A 53 -34.51 -26.76 -67.15
C LEU A 53 -33.00 -26.39 -67.17
N ASN A 54 -32.66 -25.28 -67.83
CA ASN A 54 -31.28 -24.88 -68.17
C ASN A 54 -30.45 -24.29 -67.00
N PRO A 55 -29.11 -24.26 -67.10
CA PRO A 55 -28.22 -23.87 -66.00
C PRO A 55 -28.30 -22.39 -65.62
N ILE A 56 -28.32 -22.13 -64.31
CA ILE A 56 -28.26 -20.79 -63.72
C ILE A 56 -26.81 -20.24 -63.80
N PRO A 57 -26.59 -18.97 -64.19
CA PRO A 57 -25.26 -18.39 -64.30
C PRO A 57 -24.55 -18.28 -62.93
N ARG A 58 -23.27 -18.66 -62.88
CA ARG A 58 -22.45 -18.59 -61.66
C ARG A 58 -22.17 -17.13 -61.28
N LYS A 59 -22.66 -16.69 -60.11
CA LYS A 59 -22.19 -15.45 -59.48
C LYS A 59 -20.73 -15.62 -59.03
N PRO A 60 -19.81 -14.67 -59.29
CA PRO A 60 -18.46 -14.73 -58.75
C PRO A 60 -18.47 -14.55 -57.23
N SER A 61 -17.64 -15.33 -56.53
CA SER A 61 -17.49 -15.22 -55.07
C SER A 61 -16.55 -14.07 -54.72
N ASN A 62 -17.11 -12.94 -54.27
CA ASN A 62 -16.31 -11.83 -53.73
C ASN A 62 -15.84 -12.13 -52.30
N SER A 63 -14.86 -13.02 -52.14
CA SER A 63 -14.24 -13.37 -50.86
C SER A 63 -13.31 -12.30 -50.26
N ASN A 64 -13.51 -11.02 -50.61
CA ASN A 64 -12.64 -9.91 -50.24
C ASN A 64 -13.11 -9.18 -48.96
N LYS A 65 -13.22 -9.92 -47.85
CA LYS A 65 -13.42 -9.36 -46.49
C LYS A 65 -12.57 -10.06 -45.42
N LEU A 66 -11.26 -10.19 -45.67
CA LEU A 66 -10.29 -10.65 -44.67
C LEU A 66 -8.93 -9.92 -44.79
N ALA A 67 -8.97 -8.57 -44.89
CA ALA A 67 -7.77 -7.75 -45.12
C ALA A 67 -7.62 -6.55 -44.16
N THR A 68 -8.50 -6.40 -43.15
CA THR A 68 -8.53 -5.23 -42.25
C THR A 68 -7.88 -5.45 -40.88
N MET A 69 -7.48 -6.67 -40.52
CA MET A 69 -6.81 -6.96 -39.25
C MET A 69 -5.29 -6.64 -39.16
N PRO A 70 -4.47 -6.62 -40.23
CA PRO A 70 -3.01 -6.45 -40.06
C PRO A 70 -2.63 -5.03 -39.63
N GLN A 71 -3.35 -3.99 -40.09
CA GLN A 71 -3.06 -2.60 -39.70
C GLN A 71 -3.30 -2.38 -38.20
N ALA A 72 -4.41 -2.89 -37.65
CA ALA A 72 -4.71 -2.76 -36.22
C ALA A 72 -3.64 -3.43 -35.34
N ALA A 73 -3.19 -4.64 -35.71
CA ALA A 73 -2.10 -5.33 -35.02
C ALA A 73 -0.78 -4.52 -35.07
N ASN A 74 -0.43 -3.97 -36.23
CA ASN A 74 0.77 -3.15 -36.39
C ASN A 74 0.71 -1.85 -35.58
N HIS A 75 -0.45 -1.18 -35.51
CA HIS A 75 -0.63 0.02 -34.67
C HIS A 75 -0.52 -0.30 -33.17
N VAL A 76 -1.07 -1.43 -32.71
CA VAL A 76 -0.91 -1.88 -31.31
C VAL A 76 0.56 -2.21 -31.02
N GLN A 77 1.25 -2.95 -31.90
CA GLN A 77 2.66 -3.30 -31.71
C GLN A 77 3.57 -2.07 -31.71
N ALA A 78 3.31 -1.08 -32.57
CA ALA A 78 4.02 0.20 -32.57
C ALA A 78 3.75 1.00 -31.28
N ALA A 79 2.49 1.07 -30.83
CA ALA A 79 2.13 1.76 -29.59
C ALA A 79 2.78 1.10 -28.35
N VAL A 80 2.78 -0.24 -28.27
CA VAL A 80 3.49 -0.99 -27.22
C VAL A 80 4.99 -0.71 -27.26
N SER A 81 5.59 -0.64 -28.46
CA SER A 81 7.02 -0.35 -28.63
C SER A 81 7.37 1.06 -28.15
N GLU A 82 6.55 2.08 -28.45
CA GLU A 82 6.76 3.44 -27.95
C GLU A 82 6.51 3.56 -26.44
N VAL A 83 5.51 2.84 -25.89
CA VAL A 83 5.31 2.76 -24.44
C VAL A 83 6.53 2.15 -23.74
N LEU A 84 7.12 1.08 -24.29
CA LEU A 84 8.33 0.46 -23.75
C LEU A 84 9.55 1.40 -23.83
N LYS A 85 9.77 2.06 -24.97
CA LYS A 85 10.82 3.10 -25.10
C LYS A 85 10.65 4.21 -24.06
N LEU A 86 9.42 4.70 -23.87
CA LEU A 86 9.12 5.75 -22.89
C LEU A 86 9.42 5.27 -21.46
N ILE A 87 8.97 4.08 -21.07
CA ILE A 87 9.27 3.48 -19.76
C ILE A 87 10.79 3.37 -19.52
N GLN A 88 11.57 3.09 -20.56
CA GLN A 88 13.03 2.91 -20.51
C GLN A 88 13.85 4.20 -20.60
N THR A 89 13.23 5.38 -20.81
CA THR A 89 13.95 6.67 -20.89
C THR A 89 14.82 6.93 -19.66
N SER A 90 16.11 7.16 -19.91
CA SER A 90 17.12 7.45 -18.89
C SER A 90 17.88 8.73 -19.27
N PRO A 91 17.82 9.81 -18.48
CA PRO A 91 16.99 9.98 -17.27
C PRO A 91 15.48 10.00 -17.59
N PRO A 92 14.61 9.63 -16.64
CA PRO A 92 13.16 9.68 -16.84
C PRO A 92 12.65 11.10 -17.10
N THR A 93 11.75 11.24 -18.06
CA THR A 93 11.06 12.51 -18.35
C THR A 93 9.76 12.61 -17.54
N TRP A 94 9.18 13.81 -17.43
CA TRP A 94 7.85 13.97 -16.83
C TRP A 94 6.75 13.18 -17.58
N LYS A 95 6.87 13.04 -18.92
CA LYS A 95 5.93 12.26 -19.74
C LYS A 95 6.01 10.77 -19.43
N SER A 96 7.23 10.22 -19.37
CA SER A 96 7.44 8.80 -19.05
C SER A 96 7.18 8.47 -17.59
N ALA A 97 7.46 9.38 -16.65
CA ALA A 97 7.07 9.24 -15.26
C ALA A 97 5.54 9.16 -15.09
N LEU A 98 4.78 10.08 -15.71
CA LEU A 98 3.32 10.04 -15.70
C LEU A 98 2.77 8.75 -16.34
N LEU A 99 3.26 8.38 -17.53
CA LEU A 99 2.81 7.19 -18.24
C LEU A 99 3.04 5.90 -17.43
N SER A 100 4.26 5.71 -16.92
CA SER A 100 4.63 4.52 -16.13
C SER A 100 3.81 4.45 -14.85
N ASN A 101 3.64 5.59 -14.16
CA ASN A 101 2.86 5.68 -12.93
C ASN A 101 1.36 5.40 -13.17
N VAL A 102 0.77 5.88 -14.27
CA VAL A 102 -0.62 5.53 -14.65
C VAL A 102 -0.77 4.03 -14.87
N LEU A 103 0.11 3.40 -15.65
CA LEU A 103 0.06 1.96 -15.92
C LEU A 103 0.15 1.14 -14.63
N ILE A 104 1.05 1.50 -13.72
CA ILE A 104 1.24 0.82 -12.44
C ILE A 104 0.06 1.08 -11.48
N PHE A 105 -0.52 2.28 -11.46
CA PHE A 105 -1.69 2.58 -10.61
C PHE A 105 -2.95 1.86 -11.11
N VAL A 106 -3.11 1.67 -12.42
CA VAL A 106 -4.20 0.85 -12.99
C VAL A 106 -4.02 -0.62 -12.62
N ALA A 107 -2.83 -1.19 -12.84
CA ALA A 107 -2.55 -2.59 -12.50
C ALA A 107 -2.63 -2.86 -10.98
N GLY A 108 -2.08 -1.95 -10.17
CA GLY A 108 -2.04 -2.01 -8.71
C GLY A 108 -3.33 -1.57 -8.00
N TYR A 109 -4.38 -1.15 -8.73
CA TYR A 109 -5.58 -0.52 -8.17
C TYR A 109 -6.20 -1.31 -7.00
N ARG A 110 -6.29 -2.64 -7.12
CA ARG A 110 -6.83 -3.53 -6.08
C ARG A 110 -6.03 -3.47 -4.76
N ILE A 111 -4.72 -3.32 -4.84
CA ILE A 111 -3.84 -3.19 -3.67
C ILE A 111 -3.97 -1.77 -3.08
N LEU A 112 -3.94 -0.75 -3.96
CA LEU A 112 -4.08 0.66 -3.59
C LEU A 112 -5.35 0.95 -2.79
N VAL A 113 -6.54 0.56 -3.29
CA VAL A 113 -7.81 0.79 -2.55
C VAL A 113 -7.87 0.06 -1.22
N SER A 114 -7.07 -1.00 -1.05
CA SER A 114 -7.02 -1.79 0.19
C SER A 114 -6.19 -1.13 1.30
N GLY A 115 -5.31 -0.18 0.97
CA GLY A 115 -4.43 0.53 1.92
C GLY A 115 -4.60 2.05 1.94
N LEU A 116 -5.28 2.63 0.93
CA LEU A 116 -5.49 4.07 0.79
C LEU A 116 -6.98 4.41 0.68
N SER A 117 -7.33 5.59 1.20
CA SER A 117 -8.57 6.30 0.82
C SER A 117 -8.47 6.88 -0.60
N LEU A 118 -9.59 7.24 -1.24
CA LEU A 118 -9.58 7.67 -2.65
C LEU A 118 -8.71 8.93 -2.89
N SER A 119 -8.79 9.92 -1.99
CA SER A 119 -7.89 11.08 -2.00
C SER A 119 -6.45 10.73 -1.56
N GLY A 120 -6.26 9.68 -0.77
CA GLY A 120 -4.94 9.09 -0.51
C GLY A 120 -4.30 8.50 -1.77
N ILE A 121 -5.08 7.89 -2.69
CA ILE A 121 -4.59 7.42 -3.99
C ILE A 121 -4.13 8.60 -4.85
N ALA A 122 -4.87 9.72 -4.86
CA ALA A 122 -4.45 10.93 -5.58
C ALA A 122 -3.13 11.50 -5.04
N ALA A 123 -2.96 11.58 -3.72
CA ALA A 123 -1.69 11.99 -3.10
C ALA A 123 -0.55 11.00 -3.44
N ALA A 124 -0.82 9.70 -3.38
CA ALA A 124 0.16 8.66 -3.74
C ALA A 124 0.53 8.68 -5.23
N PHE A 125 -0.39 9.08 -6.12
CA PHE A 125 -0.11 9.24 -7.55
C PHE A 125 0.87 10.39 -7.82
N LEU A 126 0.72 11.52 -7.12
CA LEU A 126 1.68 12.63 -7.20
C LEU A 126 3.07 12.20 -6.68
N LEU A 127 3.11 11.52 -5.54
CA LEU A 127 4.33 10.90 -5.01
C LEU A 127 4.98 9.93 -6.01
N GLY A 128 4.22 8.99 -6.55
CA GLY A 128 4.72 7.99 -7.51
C GLY A 128 5.29 8.61 -8.78
N THR A 129 4.65 9.68 -9.29
CA THR A 129 5.16 10.46 -10.43
C THR A 129 6.50 11.12 -10.09
N LEU A 130 6.60 11.76 -8.92
CA LEU A 130 7.80 12.44 -8.46
C LEU A 130 8.96 11.45 -8.21
N THR A 131 8.68 10.33 -7.53
CA THR A 131 9.64 9.25 -7.30
C THR A 131 10.15 8.65 -8.61
N TRP A 132 9.28 8.37 -9.59
CA TRP A 132 9.73 7.87 -10.89
C TRP A 132 10.56 8.91 -11.63
N ARG A 133 10.20 10.20 -11.57
CA ARG A 133 10.97 11.28 -12.22
C ARG A 133 12.36 11.45 -11.59
N ALA A 134 12.53 11.25 -10.28
CA ALA A 134 13.81 11.36 -9.59
C ALA A 134 14.67 10.09 -9.70
N PHE A 135 14.08 8.92 -9.42
CA PHE A 135 14.80 7.68 -9.09
C PHE A 135 14.35 6.47 -9.95
N ALA A 136 13.57 6.71 -11.01
CA ALA A 136 13.10 5.72 -11.98
C ALA A 136 12.33 4.54 -11.34
N LEU A 137 12.22 3.43 -12.09
CA LEU A 137 11.63 2.17 -11.62
C LEU A 137 12.19 1.67 -10.27
N PRO A 138 13.52 1.66 -9.99
CA PRO A 138 14.00 1.03 -8.77
C PRO A 138 13.66 1.85 -7.50
N GLY A 139 13.66 3.19 -7.59
CA GLY A 139 13.13 4.04 -6.52
C GLY A 139 11.62 3.90 -6.34
N PHE A 140 10.86 3.72 -7.44
CA PHE A 140 9.42 3.44 -7.37
C PHE A 140 9.12 2.09 -6.68
N LEU A 141 9.86 1.03 -7.02
CA LEU A 141 9.69 -0.31 -6.43
C LEU A 141 9.98 -0.32 -4.91
N LEU A 142 10.88 0.55 -4.44
CA LEU A 142 11.11 0.75 -3.01
C LEU A 142 9.87 1.33 -2.31
N VAL A 143 9.27 2.39 -2.87
CA VAL A 143 8.03 2.99 -2.34
C VAL A 143 6.85 2.01 -2.42
N ALA A 144 6.77 1.21 -3.48
CA ALA A 144 5.76 0.15 -3.61
C ALA A 144 5.94 -0.95 -2.54
N THR A 145 7.18 -1.36 -2.26
CA THR A 145 7.49 -2.31 -1.18
C THR A 145 7.15 -1.75 0.20
N TYR A 146 7.51 -0.49 0.49
CA TYR A 146 7.07 0.23 1.68
C TYR A 146 5.53 0.20 1.82
N PHE A 147 4.81 0.51 0.74
CA PHE A 147 3.35 0.54 0.76
C PHE A 147 2.73 -0.84 1.01
N VAL A 148 3.26 -1.91 0.37
CA VAL A 148 2.77 -3.28 0.53
C VAL A 148 3.03 -3.78 1.95
N ILE A 149 4.27 -3.72 2.46
CA ILE A 149 4.62 -4.19 3.80
C ILE A 149 3.87 -3.35 4.87
N GLY A 150 3.88 -2.02 4.72
CA GLY A 150 3.19 -1.11 5.63
C GLY A 150 1.66 -1.23 5.62
N THR A 151 1.06 -1.72 4.53
CA THR A 151 -0.39 -2.05 4.46
C THR A 151 -0.68 -3.46 4.99
N GLY A 152 0.27 -4.38 4.89
CA GLY A 152 0.20 -5.68 5.55
C GLY A 152 0.19 -5.53 7.07
N ALA A 153 1.15 -4.76 7.61
CA ALA A 153 1.28 -4.50 9.04
C ALA A 153 0.01 -3.91 9.68
N THR A 154 -0.61 -2.90 9.05
CA THR A 154 -1.86 -2.31 9.60
C THR A 154 -3.01 -3.30 9.66
N LYS A 155 -3.02 -4.35 8.83
CA LYS A 155 -4.06 -5.40 8.81
C LYS A 155 -3.81 -6.55 9.80
N VAL A 156 -2.59 -6.69 10.32
CA VAL A 156 -2.26 -7.71 11.34
C VAL A 156 -3.18 -7.55 12.55
N LYS A 157 -3.94 -8.60 12.86
CA LYS A 157 -4.95 -8.66 13.93
C LYS A 157 -5.94 -7.48 13.96
N MET A 158 -6.40 -6.97 12.81
CA MET A 158 -7.29 -5.81 12.75
C MET A 158 -8.48 -5.90 13.73
N ALA A 159 -9.19 -7.03 13.79
CA ALA A 159 -10.34 -7.22 14.69
C ALA A 159 -9.99 -7.08 16.19
N GLN A 160 -8.80 -7.50 16.63
CA GLN A 160 -8.33 -7.30 18.00
C GLN A 160 -8.10 -5.81 18.28
N LYS A 161 -7.45 -5.11 17.34
CA LYS A 161 -7.16 -3.67 17.46
C LYS A 161 -8.43 -2.82 17.40
N GLU A 162 -9.44 -3.23 16.62
CA GLU A 162 -10.76 -2.58 16.57
C GLU A 162 -11.50 -2.75 17.90
N ALA A 163 -11.54 -3.96 18.46
CA ALA A 163 -12.12 -4.22 19.78
C ALA A 163 -11.39 -3.52 20.94
N GLN A 164 -10.12 -3.16 20.75
CA GLN A 164 -9.29 -2.43 21.71
C GLN A 164 -9.26 -0.91 21.48
N GLY A 165 -9.94 -0.39 20.44
CA GLY A 165 -9.93 1.04 20.08
C GLY A 165 -8.63 1.57 19.46
N VAL A 166 -7.58 0.74 19.36
CA VAL A 166 -6.23 1.10 18.88
C VAL A 166 -6.00 0.82 17.38
N ALA A 167 -7.05 0.48 16.63
CA ALA A 167 -6.97 0.20 15.20
C ALA A 167 -6.57 1.44 14.38
N GLU A 168 -5.71 1.22 13.39
CA GLU A 168 -5.35 2.27 12.43
C GLU A 168 -6.59 2.81 11.71
N LYS A 169 -6.66 4.14 11.61
CA LYS A 169 -7.86 4.89 11.21
C LYS A 169 -8.40 4.38 9.87
N ARG A 170 -9.74 4.34 9.73
CA ARG A 170 -10.47 3.89 8.53
C ARG A 170 -10.16 2.42 8.13
N LYS A 171 -10.00 1.53 9.11
CA LYS A 171 -9.61 0.12 8.92
C LYS A 171 -8.27 -0.03 8.17
N GLY A 172 -7.26 0.74 8.55
CA GLY A 172 -5.94 0.72 7.91
C GLY A 172 -5.82 1.51 6.61
N ARG A 173 -6.84 2.29 6.19
CA ARG A 173 -6.84 3.03 4.92
C ARG A 173 -6.36 4.48 5.11
N ARG A 174 -5.09 4.73 4.78
CA ARG A 174 -4.42 6.03 4.99
C ARG A 174 -5.10 7.19 4.25
N GLY A 175 -5.10 8.35 4.90
CA GLY A 175 -5.58 9.62 4.32
C GLY A 175 -4.55 10.28 3.40
N PRO A 176 -4.92 11.33 2.65
CA PRO A 176 -3.95 12.16 1.93
C PRO A 176 -2.94 12.81 2.89
N GLY A 177 -3.40 13.29 4.06
CA GLY A 177 -2.52 13.78 5.14
C GLY A 177 -1.48 12.76 5.55
N SER A 178 -1.89 11.53 5.85
CA SER A 178 -0.98 10.44 6.24
C SER A 178 -0.09 9.94 5.10
N VAL A 179 -0.49 10.07 3.83
CA VAL A 179 0.40 9.80 2.68
C VAL A 179 1.49 10.87 2.60
N ILE A 180 1.09 12.15 2.61
CA ILE A 180 2.02 13.30 2.57
C ILE A 180 2.97 13.22 3.78
N GLY A 181 2.43 13.09 5.00
CA GLY A 181 3.21 12.98 6.22
C GLY A 181 4.14 11.78 6.29
N SER A 182 3.84 10.70 5.55
CA SER A 182 4.72 9.55 5.37
C SER A 182 5.79 9.73 4.29
N SER A 183 5.74 10.78 3.48
CA SER A 183 6.62 10.96 2.31
C SER A 183 7.27 12.33 2.16
N THR A 184 6.95 13.35 2.98
CA THR A 184 7.46 14.73 2.83
C THR A 184 8.98 14.80 2.64
N ALA A 185 9.78 14.14 3.49
CA ALA A 185 11.24 14.13 3.35
C ALA A 185 11.70 13.46 2.04
N GLY A 186 11.09 12.33 1.66
CA GLY A 186 11.32 11.67 0.38
C GLY A 186 10.93 12.53 -0.83
N CYS A 187 9.83 13.29 -0.75
CA CYS A 187 9.44 14.26 -1.77
C CYS A 187 10.47 15.38 -1.90
N VAL A 188 10.94 15.95 -0.77
CA VAL A 188 11.98 17.00 -0.78
C VAL A 188 13.28 16.46 -1.40
N CYS A 189 13.73 15.28 -0.99
CA CYS A 189 14.91 14.63 -1.59
C CYS A 189 14.73 14.38 -3.09
N ALA A 190 13.56 13.92 -3.54
CA ALA A 190 13.25 13.73 -4.95
C ALA A 190 13.26 15.05 -5.73
N PHE A 191 12.69 16.14 -5.19
CA PHE A 191 12.76 17.46 -5.81
C PHE A 191 14.20 17.99 -5.91
N LEU A 192 14.97 17.93 -4.82
CA LEU A 192 16.37 18.40 -4.80
C LEU A 192 17.25 17.62 -5.79
N SER A 193 17.01 16.30 -5.91
CA SER A 193 17.60 15.45 -6.95
C SER A 193 17.20 15.89 -8.37
N ILE A 194 15.91 16.10 -8.64
CA ILE A 194 15.39 16.50 -9.97
C ILE A 194 15.93 17.87 -10.43
N PHE A 195 16.12 18.81 -9.51
CA PHE A 195 16.68 20.12 -9.78
C PHE A 195 18.22 20.19 -9.67
N GLY A 196 18.90 19.07 -9.39
CA GLY A 196 20.37 19.00 -9.33
C GLY A 196 20.98 19.87 -8.23
N VAL A 197 20.29 20.09 -7.11
CA VAL A 197 20.74 21.01 -6.06
C VAL A 197 22.01 20.48 -5.39
N GLY A 198 23.12 21.22 -5.53
CA GLY A 198 24.47 20.78 -5.12
C GLY A 198 25.23 19.93 -6.15
N GLY A 199 24.61 19.59 -7.28
CA GLY A 199 25.20 18.77 -8.34
C GLY A 199 25.37 17.28 -7.99
N GLU A 200 26.12 16.56 -8.82
CA GLU A 200 26.30 15.10 -8.75
C GLU A 200 26.76 14.58 -7.37
N ALA A 201 27.60 15.33 -6.67
CA ALA A 201 28.07 14.98 -5.33
C ALA A 201 26.92 14.93 -4.30
N TYR A 202 25.89 15.75 -4.47
CA TYR A 202 24.71 15.80 -3.60
C TYR A 202 23.58 14.90 -4.08
N TYR A 203 23.51 14.54 -5.37
CA TYR A 203 22.52 13.57 -5.89
C TYR A 203 22.48 12.28 -5.05
N ARG A 204 23.66 11.72 -4.71
CA ARG A 204 23.75 10.52 -3.84
C ARG A 204 23.26 10.77 -2.41
N LEU A 205 23.45 11.97 -1.86
CA LEU A 205 22.94 12.32 -0.53
C LEU A 205 21.41 12.46 -0.54
N TRP A 206 20.83 13.03 -1.60
CA TRP A 206 19.38 13.07 -1.79
C TRP A 206 18.80 11.67 -2.01
N GLN A 207 19.49 10.80 -2.75
CA GLN A 207 19.10 9.40 -2.92
C GLN A 207 19.15 8.62 -1.59
N LEU A 208 20.20 8.84 -0.78
CA LEU A 208 20.31 8.26 0.57
C LEU A 208 19.19 8.76 1.50
N GLY A 209 18.96 10.07 1.57
CA GLY A 209 17.92 10.68 2.41
C GLY A 209 16.52 10.20 2.03
N PHE A 210 16.25 10.06 0.72
CA PHE A 210 15.04 9.44 0.20
C PHE A 210 14.85 8.02 0.76
N VAL A 211 15.83 7.12 0.59
CA VAL A 211 15.72 5.74 1.10
C VAL A 211 15.59 5.70 2.61
N ALA A 212 16.41 6.46 3.34
CA ALA A 212 16.36 6.55 4.80
C ALA A 212 14.99 7.01 5.32
N SER A 213 14.34 7.97 4.67
CA SER A 213 13.00 8.45 5.05
C SER A 213 11.94 7.34 4.97
N PHE A 214 11.98 6.49 3.94
CA PHE A 214 11.06 5.37 3.79
C PHE A 214 11.41 4.18 4.70
N CYS A 215 12.70 3.90 4.95
CA CYS A 215 13.12 2.91 5.93
C CYS A 215 12.67 3.29 7.36
N THR A 216 12.79 4.58 7.70
CA THR A 216 12.32 5.15 8.96
C THR A 216 10.82 4.93 9.10
N LYS A 217 10.03 5.39 8.12
CA LYS A 217 8.57 5.27 8.17
C LYS A 217 8.08 3.84 8.16
N LEU A 218 8.77 2.92 7.48
CA LEU A 218 8.39 1.52 7.50
C LEU A 218 8.68 0.88 8.87
N SER A 219 9.85 1.14 9.46
CA SER A 219 10.17 0.64 10.81
C SER A 219 9.18 1.16 11.86
N ASP A 220 8.84 2.44 11.84
CA ASP A 220 7.83 3.02 12.73
C ASP A 220 6.44 2.37 12.52
N THR A 221 5.99 2.27 11.26
CA THR A 221 4.70 1.68 10.90
C THR A 221 4.60 0.21 11.33
N VAL A 222 5.67 -0.57 11.15
CA VAL A 222 5.70 -1.98 11.54
C VAL A 222 5.85 -2.11 13.06
N SER A 223 6.68 -1.29 13.70
CA SER A 223 6.88 -1.31 15.15
C SER A 223 5.59 -1.01 15.92
N SER A 224 4.91 0.07 15.55
CA SER A 224 3.65 0.48 16.19
C SER A 224 2.53 -0.55 15.96
N GLU A 225 2.36 -1.05 14.74
CA GLU A 225 1.27 -2.00 14.43
C GLU A 225 1.50 -3.41 14.97
N ILE A 226 2.75 -3.90 14.98
CA ILE A 226 3.11 -5.18 15.62
C ILE A 226 3.10 -5.05 17.15
N GLY A 227 3.53 -3.90 17.69
CA GLY A 227 3.43 -3.59 19.13
C GLY A 227 1.98 -3.63 19.63
N LYS A 228 1.05 -2.95 18.93
CA LYS A 228 -0.40 -3.05 19.22
C LYS A 228 -0.89 -4.51 19.16
N ALA A 229 -0.55 -5.25 18.10
CA ALA A 229 -1.03 -6.61 17.88
C ALA A 229 -0.45 -7.66 18.84
N TYR A 230 0.81 -7.56 19.24
CA TYR A 230 1.54 -8.61 19.97
C TYR A 230 2.20 -8.15 21.26
N GLY A 231 2.75 -6.93 21.31
CA GLY A 231 3.68 -6.45 22.35
C GLY A 231 3.24 -6.72 23.79
N LYS A 232 3.86 -7.70 24.46
CA LYS A 232 3.39 -8.22 25.77
C LYS A 232 3.28 -7.11 26.82
N THR A 233 4.31 -6.28 26.91
CA THR A 233 4.36 -5.11 27.79
C THR A 233 4.78 -3.89 26.97
N THR A 234 4.05 -2.79 27.13
CA THR A 234 4.34 -1.49 26.50
C THR A 234 4.82 -0.51 27.57
N TYR A 235 5.85 0.28 27.24
CA TYR A 235 6.52 1.20 28.15
C TYR A 235 6.64 2.59 27.53
N LEU A 236 6.49 3.64 28.33
CA LEU A 236 6.70 5.02 27.87
C LEU A 236 8.19 5.37 27.89
N VAL A 237 8.77 5.73 26.74
CA VAL A 237 10.24 5.92 26.60
C VAL A 237 10.82 6.92 27.62
N THR A 238 10.08 7.98 27.93
CA THR A 238 10.53 9.08 28.82
C THR A 238 10.50 8.75 30.31
N THR A 239 9.81 7.69 30.75
CA THR A 239 9.65 7.37 32.19
C THR A 239 9.82 5.89 32.53
N LEU A 240 9.95 5.03 31.52
CA LEU A 240 9.99 3.55 31.63
C LEU A 240 8.80 2.93 32.39
N LYS A 241 7.72 3.69 32.62
CA LYS A 241 6.48 3.18 33.20
C LYS A 241 5.74 2.31 32.20
N VAL A 242 5.16 1.22 32.69
CA VAL A 242 4.22 0.40 31.91
C VAL A 242 2.98 1.23 31.60
N VAL A 243 2.57 1.23 30.33
CA VAL A 243 1.39 1.95 29.82
C VAL A 243 0.56 1.03 28.92
N PRO A 244 -0.74 1.32 28.70
CA PRO A 244 -1.56 0.56 27.76
C PRO A 244 -0.96 0.48 26.35
N ARG A 245 -1.33 -0.56 25.60
CA ARG A 245 -0.95 -0.68 24.19
C ARG A 245 -1.62 0.45 23.40
N GLY A 246 -0.89 1.04 22.46
CA GLY A 246 -1.42 2.09 21.59
C GLY A 246 -1.47 3.50 22.21
N THR A 247 -0.97 3.68 23.44
CA THR A 247 -0.60 5.01 23.95
C THR A 247 0.48 5.62 23.05
N GLU A 248 0.35 6.91 22.71
CA GLU A 248 1.32 7.63 21.87
C GLU A 248 2.71 7.66 22.55
N GLY A 249 3.78 7.42 21.80
CA GLY A 249 5.15 7.28 22.35
C GLY A 249 5.43 6.03 23.21
N ALA A 250 4.52 5.05 23.23
CA ALA A 250 4.74 3.77 23.94
C ALA A 250 5.41 2.71 23.06
N VAL A 251 6.54 2.16 23.54
CA VAL A 251 7.33 1.14 22.83
C VAL A 251 7.13 -0.26 23.44
N SER A 252 7.35 -1.30 22.65
CA SER A 252 7.37 -2.71 23.09
C SER A 252 8.50 -3.46 22.40
N LEU A 253 9.04 -4.51 23.03
CA LEU A 253 10.16 -5.27 22.48
C LEU A 253 9.80 -5.94 21.14
N GLU A 254 8.60 -6.51 21.05
CA GLU A 254 8.10 -7.14 19.83
C GLU A 254 7.86 -6.13 18.70
N GLY A 255 7.43 -4.91 19.03
CA GLY A 255 7.34 -3.80 18.08
C GLY A 255 8.73 -3.38 17.57
N THR A 256 9.63 -2.99 18.48
CA THR A 256 10.98 -2.51 18.14
C THR A 256 11.77 -3.51 17.30
N PHE A 257 11.68 -4.81 17.61
CA PHE A 257 12.31 -5.87 16.81
C PHE A 257 11.69 -6.01 15.41
N ALA A 258 10.37 -5.96 15.30
CA ALA A 258 9.70 -6.01 13.99
C ALA A 258 9.97 -4.75 13.14
N GLY A 259 10.09 -3.58 13.77
CA GLY A 259 10.52 -2.34 13.11
C GLY A 259 11.94 -2.44 12.56
N LEU A 260 12.89 -2.94 13.36
CA LEU A 260 14.27 -3.20 12.94
C LEU A 260 14.33 -4.16 11.73
N LEU A 261 13.59 -5.28 11.77
CA LEU A 261 13.51 -6.20 10.62
C LEU A 261 12.90 -5.53 9.38
N ALA A 262 11.99 -4.57 9.55
CA ALA A 262 11.35 -3.85 8.45
C ALA A 262 12.28 -2.79 7.81
N SER A 263 13.03 -2.01 8.61
CA SER A 263 14.05 -1.10 8.06
C SER A 263 15.18 -1.87 7.37
N ILE A 264 15.64 -3.01 7.93
CA ILE A 264 16.59 -3.92 7.27
C ILE A 264 16.01 -4.40 5.93
N SER A 265 14.78 -4.93 5.93
CA SER A 265 14.15 -5.46 4.70
C SER A 265 14.06 -4.42 3.58
N LEU A 266 13.69 -3.17 3.90
CA LEU A 266 13.57 -2.12 2.89
C LEU A 266 14.95 -1.57 2.46
N ALA A 267 15.92 -1.49 3.36
CA ALA A 267 17.29 -1.11 3.03
C ALA A 267 17.97 -2.18 2.13
N SER A 268 17.73 -3.46 2.37
CA SER A 268 18.15 -4.56 1.48
C SER A 268 17.49 -4.43 0.10
N VAL A 269 16.21 -4.07 0.01
CA VAL A 269 15.56 -3.78 -1.28
C VAL A 269 16.20 -2.56 -1.96
N GLY A 270 16.52 -1.48 -1.22
CA GLY A 270 17.27 -0.34 -1.75
C GLY A 270 18.64 -0.72 -2.32
N CYS A 271 19.34 -1.65 -1.68
CA CYS A 271 20.62 -2.18 -2.14
C CYS A 271 20.47 -3.05 -3.40
N LEU A 272 19.52 -3.99 -3.41
CA LEU A 272 19.21 -4.84 -4.57
C LEU A 272 18.72 -4.04 -5.78
N MET A 273 18.05 -2.91 -5.54
CA MET A 273 17.57 -1.96 -6.54
C MET A 273 18.63 -0.92 -6.97
N GLY A 274 19.87 -1.03 -6.50
CA GLY A 274 20.98 -0.14 -6.86
C GLY A 274 20.80 1.33 -6.43
N GLN A 275 19.86 1.60 -5.50
CA GLN A 275 19.60 2.96 -5.00
C GLN A 275 20.66 3.39 -3.98
N ILE A 276 21.16 2.44 -3.18
CA ILE A 276 22.17 2.64 -2.14
C ILE A 276 23.14 1.45 -2.10
N ASN A 277 24.31 1.64 -1.51
CA ASN A 277 25.31 0.60 -1.26
C ASN A 277 25.06 -0.09 0.10
N ALA A 278 25.80 -1.18 0.39
CA ALA A 278 25.65 -1.94 1.63
C ALA A 278 25.97 -1.12 2.90
N SER A 279 26.96 -0.22 2.85
CA SER A 279 27.28 0.72 3.93
C SER A 279 26.16 1.74 4.16
N GLU A 280 25.64 2.31 3.08
CA GLU A 280 24.49 3.21 3.07
C GLU A 280 23.20 2.54 3.57
N ALA A 281 23.04 1.22 3.36
CA ALA A 281 21.95 0.44 3.93
C ALA A 281 22.05 0.31 5.45
N ILE A 282 23.26 0.09 5.99
CA ILE A 282 23.51 0.10 7.44
C ILE A 282 23.22 1.49 8.04
N ILE A 283 23.65 2.57 7.36
CA ILE A 283 23.34 3.95 7.76
C ILE A 283 21.82 4.20 7.77
N CYS A 284 21.09 3.78 6.72
CA CYS A 284 19.63 3.87 6.68
C CYS A 284 18.96 3.17 7.87
N VAL A 285 19.42 1.97 8.23
CA VAL A 285 18.86 1.20 9.37
C VAL A 285 19.15 1.92 10.69
N ILE A 286 20.39 2.33 10.95
CA ILE A 286 20.76 3.02 12.20
C ILE A 286 19.98 4.34 12.33
N ALA A 287 19.94 5.15 11.27
CA ALA A 287 19.19 6.41 11.25
C ALA A 287 17.68 6.19 11.49
N SER A 288 17.10 5.11 10.93
CA SER A 288 15.70 4.72 11.17
C SER A 288 15.43 4.45 12.65
N GLN A 289 16.31 3.72 13.35
CA GLN A 289 16.08 3.39 14.76
C GLN A 289 16.28 4.61 15.68
N ILE A 290 17.24 5.50 15.38
CA ILE A 290 17.44 6.76 16.14
C ILE A 290 16.26 7.70 15.94
N ALA A 291 15.78 7.86 14.70
CA ALA A 291 14.64 8.71 14.39
C ALA A 291 13.34 8.21 15.06
N ASN A 292 13.08 6.90 15.01
CA ASN A 292 11.92 6.28 15.69
C ASN A 292 12.01 6.37 17.22
N LEU A 293 13.21 6.33 17.81
CA LEU A 293 13.36 6.62 19.24
C LEU A 293 13.04 8.09 19.56
N GLY A 294 13.48 9.02 18.70
CA GLY A 294 13.14 10.43 18.79
C GLY A 294 11.66 10.73 18.63
N GLU A 295 10.99 10.06 17.69
CA GLU A 295 9.52 10.05 17.53
C GLU A 295 8.83 9.67 18.83
N SER A 296 9.22 8.55 19.43
CA SER A 296 8.51 8.05 20.61
C SER A 296 8.82 8.87 21.87
N ILE A 297 9.96 9.56 21.92
CA ILE A 297 10.23 10.63 22.90
C ILE A 297 9.31 11.84 22.65
N ILE A 298 9.17 12.30 21.41
CA ILE A 298 8.29 13.42 21.03
C ILE A 298 6.83 13.10 21.39
N GLY A 299 6.34 11.89 21.09
CA GLY A 299 5.00 11.46 21.48
C GLY A 299 4.81 11.45 22.98
N ALA A 300 5.70 10.75 23.70
CA ALA A 300 5.65 10.66 25.16
C ALA A 300 5.87 12.00 25.90
N ALA A 301 6.45 12.99 25.26
CA ALA A 301 6.78 14.29 25.85
C ALA A 301 5.83 15.43 25.43
N LEU A 302 5.21 15.38 24.24
CA LEU A 302 4.50 16.51 23.62
C LEU A 302 3.13 16.17 23.02
N GLN A 303 2.86 14.94 22.57
CA GLN A 303 1.50 14.60 22.13
C GLN A 303 0.51 14.67 23.31
N GLU A 304 -0.76 14.93 22.99
CA GLU A 304 -1.89 15.10 23.92
C GLU A 304 -1.78 16.27 24.94
N LYS A 305 -0.64 16.96 25.04
CA LYS A 305 -0.49 18.14 25.91
C LYS A 305 -1.20 19.38 25.38
N GLU A 306 -1.67 20.20 26.31
CA GLU A 306 -2.17 21.55 26.01
C GLU A 306 -1.08 22.40 25.35
N GLY A 307 -1.48 23.28 24.42
CA GLY A 307 -0.56 24.00 23.52
C GLY A 307 -0.06 23.17 22.31
N PHE A 308 0.15 21.86 22.45
CA PHE A 308 0.71 21.00 21.41
C PHE A 308 -0.33 20.30 20.52
N ARG A 309 -1.60 20.71 20.57
CA ARG A 309 -2.71 20.10 19.80
C ARG A 309 -2.55 20.13 18.27
N TRP A 310 -1.61 20.91 17.74
CA TRP A 310 -1.23 20.93 16.32
C TRP A 310 -0.33 19.73 15.93
N LEU A 311 0.40 19.16 16.89
CA LEU A 311 1.33 18.04 16.75
C LEU A 311 0.57 16.71 16.68
N ASN A 312 -0.24 16.55 15.64
CA ASN A 312 -0.95 15.31 15.35
C ASN A 312 -0.01 14.26 14.72
N ASN A 313 -0.46 13.00 14.64
CA ASN A 313 0.35 11.89 14.12
C ASN A 313 0.90 12.14 12.70
N ASP A 314 0.16 12.82 11.80
CA ASP A 314 0.64 13.13 10.45
C ASP A 314 1.78 14.17 10.48
N ALA A 315 1.79 15.09 11.45
CA ALA A 315 2.89 16.04 11.68
C ALA A 315 4.11 15.39 12.37
N VAL A 316 3.87 14.53 13.36
CA VAL A 316 4.92 13.72 14.01
C VAL A 316 5.61 12.82 12.99
N ASN A 317 4.85 12.23 12.06
CA ASN A 317 5.39 11.47 10.92
C ASN A 317 6.37 12.31 10.09
N VAL A 318 6.02 13.56 9.73
CA VAL A 318 6.93 14.45 8.97
C VAL A 318 8.24 14.67 9.72
N ILE A 319 8.18 14.92 11.03
CA ILE A 319 9.36 15.14 11.86
C ILE A 319 10.23 13.87 11.89
N ASN A 320 9.65 12.71 12.17
CA ASN A 320 10.36 11.43 12.23
C ASN A 320 11.08 11.10 10.91
N ILE A 321 10.38 11.12 9.76
CA ILE A 321 11.01 10.79 8.46
C ILE A 321 12.08 11.81 8.05
N SER A 322 11.94 13.07 8.50
CA SER A 322 12.94 14.12 8.27
C SER A 322 14.17 13.90 9.15
N MET A 323 13.99 13.54 10.42
CA MET A 323 15.10 13.13 11.31
C MET A 323 15.87 11.95 10.71
N GLY A 324 15.18 10.89 10.27
CA GLY A 324 15.82 9.73 9.64
C GLY A 324 16.61 10.09 8.37
N SER A 325 16.03 10.93 7.50
CA SER A 325 16.72 11.45 6.31
C SER A 325 17.96 12.29 6.67
N ILE A 326 17.85 13.21 7.63
CA ILE A 326 18.92 14.12 8.03
C ILE A 326 20.06 13.36 8.73
N ILE A 327 19.74 12.46 9.66
CA ILE A 327 20.71 11.63 10.37
C ILE A 327 21.49 10.77 9.37
N ALA A 328 20.83 10.13 8.40
CA ALA A 328 21.50 9.34 7.38
C ALA A 328 22.48 10.17 6.52
N VAL A 329 22.06 11.36 6.08
CA VAL A 329 22.92 12.27 5.31
C VAL A 329 24.10 12.78 6.14
N LEU A 330 23.90 13.15 7.41
CA LEU A 330 24.97 13.59 8.31
C LEU A 330 25.97 12.46 8.62
N MET A 331 25.49 11.23 8.87
CA MET A 331 26.35 10.06 9.05
C MET A 331 27.20 9.80 7.80
N GLN A 332 26.61 9.86 6.61
CA GLN A 332 27.34 9.68 5.35
C GLN A 332 28.35 10.81 5.11
N GLN A 333 28.02 12.06 5.43
CA GLN A 333 28.97 13.18 5.36
C GLN A 333 30.16 12.98 6.30
N PHE A 334 29.92 12.57 7.56
CA PHE A 334 30.99 12.29 8.52
C PHE A 334 31.91 11.15 8.06
N VAL A 335 31.34 10.06 7.52
CA VAL A 335 32.12 8.95 6.92
C VAL A 335 32.95 9.44 5.72
N LEU A 336 32.37 10.24 4.82
CA LEU A 336 33.07 10.79 3.66
C LEU A 336 34.14 11.84 4.02
N GLN A 337 34.02 12.53 5.15
CA GLN A 337 35.03 13.43 5.68
C GLN A 337 36.20 12.65 6.30
N ASN A 338 35.91 11.67 7.15
CA ASN A 338 36.95 10.86 7.82
C ASN A 338 37.72 9.94 6.87
N TRP A 339 37.19 9.63 5.68
CA TRP A 339 37.90 8.90 4.62
C TRP A 339 38.78 9.81 3.74
N ARG A 340 38.73 11.14 3.94
CA ARG A 340 39.51 12.15 3.19
C ARG A 340 40.62 12.81 4.01
N MET A 341 40.83 12.35 5.25
CA MET A 341 41.92 12.75 6.15
C MET A 341 42.89 11.58 6.32
#